data_AF-W2HKE9-F1
#
_entry.id   AF-W2HKE9-F1
#
_cell.length_a   1.000
_cell.length_b   1.000
_cell.length_c   1.000
_cell.angle_alpha   90.00
_cell.angle_beta   90.00
_cell.angle_gamma   90.00
#
_symmetry.space_group_name_H-M   'P 1'
#
loop_
_entity.id
_entity.type
_entity.pdbx_description
1 polymer ?
#
loop_
_entity_poly.entity_id
_entity_poly.type
_entity_poly.pdbx_seq_one_letter_code
_entity_poly.pdbx_strand_id
1 'polypeptide(L)'
;VPDLTIINKAIIYVRRNEQTHTLRIVHVFTDEEADAPVLTAFREMAALFDSMYPKIRVDFVSVQGEFCPAMIEWLSRSMNVPRNMMFITQPDILSAERVSTAGVRVITA
;
A
#
# COMPACT_ATOMS: atom_id res chain seq x y z
N VAL A 1 3.19 7.37 -11.06
CA VAL A 1 3.66 6.03 -11.51
C VAL A 1 4.25 5.32 -10.29
N PRO A 2 3.93 4.04 -10.06
CA PRO A 2 4.47 3.29 -8.92
C PRO A 2 6.00 3.23 -8.92
N ASP A 3 6.61 3.49 -7.75
CA ASP A 3 8.05 3.35 -7.58
C ASP A 3 8.40 1.92 -7.15
N LEU A 4 9.06 1.21 -8.06
CA LEU A 4 9.48 -0.18 -7.86
C LEU A 4 10.44 -0.32 -6.66
N THR A 5 11.30 0.67 -6.41
CA THR A 5 12.28 0.61 -5.33
C THR A 5 11.61 0.69 -3.96
N ILE A 6 10.60 1.54 -3.81
CA ILE A 6 9.84 1.71 -2.55
C ILE A 6 9.07 0.43 -2.24
N ILE A 7 8.36 -0.15 -3.22
CA ILE A 7 7.60 -1.38 -3.04
C ILE A 7 8.54 -2.55 -2.72
N ASN A 8 9.68 -2.64 -3.41
CA ASN A 8 10.68 -3.67 -3.12
C ASN A 8 11.24 -3.56 -1.69
N LYS A 9 11.54 -2.34 -1.21
CA LYS A 9 11.94 -2.09 0.18
C LYS A 9 10.85 -2.54 1.16
N ALA A 10 9.58 -2.23 0.88
CA ALA A 10 8.45 -2.63 1.70
C ALA A 10 8.34 -4.16 1.80
N ILE A 11 8.42 -4.87 0.67
CA ILE A 11 8.37 -6.35 0.63
C ILE A 11 9.50 -6.96 1.45
N ILE A 12 10.74 -6.47 1.27
CA ILE A 12 11.91 -6.96 2.02
C ILE A 12 11.73 -6.71 3.52
N TYR A 13 11.20 -5.55 3.90
CA TYR A 13 10.94 -5.21 5.29
C TYR A 13 9.89 -6.15 5.90
N VAL A 14 8.74 -6.31 5.26
CA VAL A 14 7.65 -7.18 5.73
C VAL A 14 8.14 -8.61 5.88
N ARG A 15 8.88 -9.13 4.88
CA ARG A 15 9.43 -10.49 4.93
C ARG A 15 10.42 -10.71 6.09
N ARG A 16 11.13 -9.66 6.53
CA ARG A 16 12.15 -9.76 7.58
C ARG A 16 11.59 -9.54 8.98
N ASN A 17 10.57 -8.69 9.12
CA ASN A 17 10.16 -8.15 10.42
C ASN A 17 8.72 -8.52 10.81
N GLU A 18 7.89 -8.94 9.85
CA GLU A 18 6.48 -9.27 10.11
C GLU A 18 6.23 -10.76 9.93
N GLN A 19 5.47 -11.35 10.85
CA GLN A 19 5.02 -12.75 10.73
C GLN A 19 3.80 -12.87 9.82
N THR A 20 3.99 -12.57 8.53
CA THR A 20 2.96 -12.69 7.49
C THR A 20 3.53 -13.26 6.19
N HIS A 21 2.69 -13.95 5.44
CA HIS A 21 2.99 -14.47 4.10
C HIS A 21 2.14 -13.77 3.03
N THR A 22 1.48 -12.67 3.39
CA THR A 22 0.61 -11.92 2.48
C THR A 22 0.90 -10.44 2.60
N LEU A 23 1.00 -9.78 1.45
CA LEU A 23 1.14 -8.34 1.31
C LEU A 23 0.10 -7.86 0.30
N ARG A 24 -0.61 -6.78 0.63
CA ARG A 24 -1.59 -6.17 -0.26
C ARG A 24 -1.19 -4.74 -0.55
N ILE A 25 -0.95 -4.43 -1.81
CA ILE A 25 -0.70 -3.08 -2.31
C ILE A 25 -2.06 -2.44 -2.52
N VAL A 26 -2.32 -1.34 -1.82
CA VAL A 26 -3.57 -0.58 -1.95
C VAL A 26 -3.26 0.77 -2.57
N HIS A 27 -3.94 1.09 -3.67
CA HIS A 27 -3.89 2.42 -4.26
C HIS A 27 -5.27 3.09 -4.16
N VAL A 28 -5.32 4.22 -3.48
CA VAL A 28 -6.52 5.05 -3.35
C VAL A 28 -6.47 6.12 -4.43
N PHE A 29 -7.52 6.22 -5.25
CA PHE A 29 -7.60 7.09 -6.42
C PHE A 29 -8.93 7.86 -6.45
N THR A 30 -8.95 9.04 -7.06
CA THR A 30 -10.18 9.83 -7.28
C THR A 30 -10.83 9.49 -8.63
N ASP A 31 -12.07 9.94 -8.88
CA ASP A 31 -12.79 9.68 -10.14
C ASP A 31 -12.01 10.10 -11.40
N GLU A 32 -11.15 11.12 -11.29
CA GLU A 32 -10.32 11.62 -12.39
C GLU A 32 -9.21 10.63 -12.81
N GLU A 33 -8.89 9.65 -11.95
CA GLU A 33 -7.83 8.67 -12.14
C GLU A 33 -8.35 7.24 -12.41
N ALA A 34 -9.67 7.05 -12.52
CA ALA A 34 -10.30 5.73 -12.61
C ALA A 34 -9.87 4.89 -13.83
N ASP A 35 -9.54 5.55 -14.95
CA ASP A 35 -9.03 4.91 -16.19
C ASP A 35 -7.54 5.21 -16.45
N ALA A 36 -6.82 5.68 -15.43
CA ALA A 36 -5.44 6.10 -15.62
C ALA A 36 -4.50 4.88 -15.82
N PRO A 37 -3.49 4.98 -16.72
CA PRO A 37 -2.44 3.97 -16.91
C PRO A 37 -1.72 3.53 -15.62
N VAL A 38 -1.86 4.31 -14.55
CA VAL A 38 -1.31 4.04 -13.23
C VAL A 38 -1.86 2.75 -12.61
N LEU A 39 -3.16 2.45 -12.76
CA LEU A 39 -3.77 1.24 -12.18
C LEU A 39 -3.22 -0.02 -12.84
N THR A 40 -3.05 0.02 -14.16
CA THR A 40 -2.41 -1.05 -14.93
C THR A 40 -0.97 -1.25 -14.49
N ALA A 41 -0.20 -0.17 -14.34
CA ALA A 41 1.18 -0.25 -13.86
C ALA A 41 1.29 -0.87 -12.46
N PHE A 42 0.40 -0.53 -11.53
CA PHE A 42 0.38 -1.17 -10.22
C PHE A 42 0.04 -2.67 -10.29
N ARG A 43 -0.92 -3.04 -11.14
CA ARG A 43 -1.31 -4.45 -11.34
C ARG A 43 -0.16 -5.28 -11.91
N GLU A 44 0.51 -4.79 -12.94
CA GLU A 44 1.67 -5.44 -13.54
C GLU A 44 2.82 -5.56 -12.53
N MET A 45 3.06 -4.51 -11.74
CA MET A 45 4.09 -4.53 -10.71
C MET A 45 3.80 -5.50 -9.57
N ALA A 46 2.55 -5.59 -9.12
CA ALA A 46 2.16 -6.59 -8.12
C ALA A 46 2.37 -8.01 -8.65
N ALA A 47 1.97 -8.30 -9.89
CA ALA A 47 2.20 -9.60 -10.52
C ALA A 47 3.70 -9.93 -10.66
N LEU A 48 4.51 -8.93 -11.03
CA LEU A 48 5.96 -9.07 -11.06
C LEU A 48 6.52 -9.47 -9.69
N PHE A 49 6.14 -8.76 -8.62
CA PHE A 49 6.62 -9.05 -7.27
C PHE A 49 6.12 -10.38 -6.70
N ASP A 50 4.88 -10.77 -7.00
CA ASP A 50 4.33 -12.08 -6.62
C ASP A 50 5.16 -13.22 -7.24
N SER A 51 5.57 -13.06 -8.50
CA SER A 51 6.44 -14.03 -9.18
C SER A 51 7.87 -14.07 -8.64
N MET A 52 8.43 -12.92 -8.24
CA MET A 52 9.80 -12.81 -7.73
C MET A 52 9.95 -13.30 -6.28
N TYR A 53 8.86 -13.22 -5.49
CA TYR A 53 8.88 -13.55 -4.06
C TYR A 53 7.88 -14.66 -3.70
N PRO A 54 8.13 -15.92 -4.08
CA PRO A 54 7.17 -17.03 -3.91
C PRO A 54 6.79 -17.36 -2.46
N LYS A 55 7.49 -16.79 -1.47
CA LYS A 55 7.22 -16.98 -0.03
C LYS A 55 6.24 -15.93 0.54
N ILE A 56 5.91 -14.89 -0.23
CA ILE A 56 4.96 -13.86 0.16
C ILE A 56 4.02 -13.60 -1.01
N ARG A 57 2.72 -13.80 -0.79
CA ARG A 57 1.71 -13.49 -1.79
C ARG A 57 1.54 -11.98 -1.88
N VAL A 58 1.68 -11.42 -3.07
CA VAL A 58 1.53 -9.99 -3.33
C VAL A 58 0.25 -9.76 -4.14
N ASP A 59 -0.75 -9.16 -3.50
CA ASP A 59 -2.01 -8.78 -4.15
C ASP A 59 -2.06 -7.26 -4.41
N PHE A 60 -2.86 -6.82 -5.39
CA PHE A 60 -3.17 -5.41 -5.63
C PHE A 60 -4.67 -5.13 -5.50
N VAL A 61 -5.01 -4.03 -4.83
CA VAL A 61 -6.38 -3.51 -4.71
C VAL A 61 -6.39 -2.02 -5.01
N SER A 62 -7.29 -1.61 -5.89
CA SER A 62 -7.59 -0.21 -6.16
C SER A 62 -8.87 0.19 -5.44
N VAL A 63 -8.86 1.32 -4.73
CA VAL A 63 -10.02 1.83 -3.97
C VAL A 63 -10.31 3.25 -4.42
N GLN A 64 -11.55 3.50 -4.84
CA GLN A 64 -11.98 4.85 -5.17
C GLN A 64 -12.26 5.65 -3.89
N GLY A 65 -11.74 6.86 -3.80
CA GLY A 65 -12.01 7.80 -2.73
C GLY A 65 -10.85 8.74 -2.42
N GLU A 66 -10.97 9.49 -1.34
CA GLU A 66 -9.91 10.38 -0.85
C GLU A 66 -9.02 9.68 0.17
N PHE A 67 -7.71 9.88 0.07
CA PHE A 67 -6.77 9.33 1.03
C PHE A 67 -6.75 10.16 2.33
N CYS A 68 -7.56 9.73 3.30
CA CYS A 68 -7.69 10.40 4.59
C CYS A 68 -7.70 9.39 5.77
N PRO A 69 -7.61 9.83 7.04
CA PRO A 69 -7.66 8.92 8.20
C PRO A 69 -8.91 8.03 8.24
N ALA A 70 -10.06 8.53 7.77
CA ALA A 70 -11.29 7.74 7.68
C ALA A 70 -11.16 6.59 6.66
N MET A 71 -10.47 6.80 5.54
CA MET A 71 -10.17 5.76 4.56
C MET A 71 -9.30 4.65 5.17
N ILE A 72 -8.31 5.01 5.99
CA ILE A 72 -7.45 4.05 6.69
C ILE A 72 -8.25 3.19 7.66
N GLU A 73 -9.14 3.81 8.44
CA GLU A 73 -10.06 3.08 9.31
C GLU A 73 -11.00 2.16 8.53
N TRP A 74 -11.55 2.64 7.41
CA TRP A 74 -12.38 1.84 6.55
C TRP A 74 -11.63 0.63 5.97
N LEU A 75 -10.41 0.82 5.46
CA LEU A 75 -9.52 -0.24 4.97
C LEU A 75 -9.22 -1.26 6.06
N SER A 76 -8.97 -0.80 7.28
CA SER A 76 -8.65 -1.67 8.41
C SER A 76 -9.80 -2.62 8.73
N ARG A 77 -11.03 -2.09 8.73
CA ARG A 77 -12.25 -2.87 8.96
C ARG A 77 -12.61 -3.75 7.76
N SER A 78 -12.54 -3.22 6.53
CA SER A 78 -12.97 -3.92 5.33
C SER A 78 -12.05 -5.08 4.96
N MET A 79 -10.75 -4.94 5.21
CA MET A 79 -9.75 -5.99 4.94
C MET A 79 -9.39 -6.83 6.18
N ASN A 80 -9.95 -6.50 7.35
CA ASN A 80 -9.61 -7.10 8.63
C ASN A 80 -8.09 -7.07 8.92
N VAL A 81 -7.44 -5.94 8.61
CA VAL A 81 -6.01 -5.71 8.84
C VAL A 81 -5.85 -4.62 9.90
N PRO A 82 -5.16 -4.89 11.02
CA PRO A 82 -4.86 -3.88 12.02
C PRO A 82 -4.06 -2.69 11.43
N ARG A 83 -4.37 -1.46 11.85
CA ARG A 83 -3.71 -0.25 11.34
C ARG A 83 -2.18 -0.27 11.52
N ASN A 84 -1.69 -0.88 12.59
CA ASN A 84 -0.26 -1.04 12.85
C ASN A 84 0.45 -2.00 11.88
N MET A 85 -0.29 -2.78 11.09
CA MET A 85 0.22 -3.60 9.98
C MET A 85 0.11 -2.90 8.62
N MET A 86 -0.39 -1.66 8.59
CA MET A 86 -0.47 -0.86 7.37
C MET A 86 0.77 0.01 7.21
N PHE A 87 1.31 -0.01 5.99
CA PHE A 87 2.42 0.81 5.58
C PHE A 87 1.96 1.79 4.51
N ILE A 88 2.33 3.06 4.66
CA ILE A 88 1.89 4.13 3.77
C ILE A 88 3.12 4.76 3.14
N THR A 89 3.08 4.86 1.80
CA THR A 89 4.07 5.57 1.00
C THR A 89 3.80 7.07 1.09
N GLN A 90 4.83 7.86 1.32
CA GLN A 90 4.69 9.28 1.59
C GLN A 90 4.87 10.13 0.32
N PRO A 91 3.87 10.92 -0.12
CA PRO A 91 4.07 11.95 -1.13
C PRO A 91 4.43 13.34 -0.53
N ASP A 92 4.00 13.68 0.69
CA ASP A 92 4.26 14.97 1.37
C ASP A 92 4.39 14.80 2.89
N ILE A 93 5.30 15.54 3.54
CA ILE A 93 5.58 15.52 4.99
C ILE A 93 4.35 15.95 5.82
N LEU A 94 3.59 16.94 5.34
CA LEU A 94 2.41 17.47 6.06
C LEU A 94 1.26 16.46 6.12
N SER A 95 1.13 15.60 5.10
CA SER A 95 0.14 14.53 5.09
C SER A 95 0.57 13.33 5.96
N ALA A 96 1.87 13.09 6.08
CA ALA A 96 2.43 12.00 6.88
C ALA A 96 2.13 12.14 8.37
N GLU A 97 2.28 13.32 8.97
CA GLU A 97 1.98 13.54 10.39
C GLU A 97 0.50 13.27 10.70
N ARG A 98 -0.39 13.86 9.90
CA ARG A 98 -1.86 13.71 10.05
C ARG A 98 -2.32 12.25 9.91
N VAL A 99 -1.60 11.48 9.12
CA VAL A 99 -1.91 10.07 8.87
C VAL A 99 -1.23 9.16 9.91
N SER A 100 -0.02 9.48 10.35
CA SER A 100 0.72 8.72 11.38
C SER A 100 -0.03 8.65 12.72
N THR A 101 -0.78 9.71 13.06
CA THR A 101 -1.68 9.72 14.23
C THR A 101 -2.79 8.67 14.16
N ALA A 102 -3.07 8.10 12.98
CA ALA A 102 -4.01 6.99 12.81
C ALA A 102 -3.41 5.61 13.17
N GLY A 103 -2.17 5.54 13.66
CA GLY A 103 -1.54 4.29 14.12
C GLY A 103 -0.95 3.43 13.00
N VAL A 104 -0.59 4.06 11.89
CA VAL A 104 -0.01 3.46 10.68
C VAL A 104 1.48 3.72 10.59
N ARG A 105 2.20 2.90 9.83
CA ARG A 105 3.65 3.00 9.65
C ARG A 105 3.97 3.68 8.31
N VAL A 106 5.04 4.47 8.28
CA VAL A 106 5.46 5.20 7.07
C VAL A 106 6.67 4.53 6.46
N ILE A 107 6.67 4.38 5.13
CA ILE A 107 7.83 3.96 4.34
C ILE A 107 8.32 5.16 3.54
N THR A 108 9.54 5.60 3.84
CA THR A 108 10.23 6.67 3.11
C THR A 108 11.07 6.09 1.97
N ALA A 109 11.15 6.85 0.87
CA ALA A 109 11.99 6.52 -0.29
C ALA A 109 13.49 6.46 0.05
#